data_AF-A0A963QA08-F1
#
_entry.id   AF-A0A963QA08-F1
#
_cell.length_a   1.000
_cell.length_b   1.000
_cell.length_c   1.000
_cell.angle_alpha   90.00
_cell.angle_beta   90.00
_cell.angle_gamma   90.00
#
_symmetry.space_group_name_H-M   'P 1'
#
loop_
_entity.id
_entity.type
_entity.pdbx_description
1 polymer ?
#
loop_
_entity_poly.entity_id
_entity_poly.type
_entity_poly.pdbx_seq_one_letter_code
_entity_poly.pdbx_strand_id
1 'polypeptide(L)'
;FDEAHLLFADAPKALIERIELVVRLVRSKGVGVYFVTQNPLDIPDAVLAQLGNRVQHALRAFTPRDQKAVKSAAETMRQNPALDIAQAITELAVGEALVSFLDAKGRPGVTERVFVLPPRSQIGPITAAQRQALIAGSIVAGVYEKAVDRASAHEAIKARVEATMADETAAKEQAASMARTAKDQAGAAADDDGGLLGSLGGLLGGGKSGRRMSAGEQLFKSAASAIGSEVGRQIIRGVLGGIFGSKRR
;
A
#
# COMPACT_ATOMS: atom_id res chain seq x y z
N PHE A 1 -19.38 0.78 -14.20
CA PHE A 1 -18.59 -0.17 -13.41
C PHE A 1 -18.52 -1.45 -14.19
N ASP A 2 -17.34 -1.77 -14.70
CA ASP A 2 -17.06 -3.09 -15.26
C ASP A 2 -16.68 -4.02 -14.11
N GLU A 3 -17.03 -5.30 -14.23
CA GLU A 3 -16.94 -6.28 -13.14
C GLU A 3 -17.55 -5.79 -11.83
N ALA A 4 -18.81 -5.34 -11.90
CA ALA A 4 -19.55 -4.78 -10.77
C ALA A 4 -19.62 -5.71 -9.55
N HIS A 5 -19.43 -7.02 -9.73
CA HIS A 5 -19.33 -7.99 -8.64
C HIS A 5 -18.23 -7.62 -7.63
N LEU A 6 -17.12 -7.01 -8.07
CA LEU A 6 -16.03 -6.58 -7.18
C LEU A 6 -16.42 -5.43 -6.26
N LEU A 7 -17.45 -4.65 -6.62
CA LEU A 7 -17.93 -3.55 -5.79
C LEU A 7 -18.81 -4.05 -4.64
N PHE A 8 -19.47 -5.20 -4.83
CA PHE A 8 -20.49 -5.72 -3.91
C PHE A 8 -20.03 -6.96 -3.14
N ALA A 9 -19.03 -7.70 -3.64
CA ALA A 9 -18.44 -8.83 -2.94
C ALA A 9 -17.87 -8.39 -1.57
N ASP A 10 -18.37 -9.01 -0.50
CA ASP A 10 -18.01 -8.73 0.89
C ASP A 10 -18.14 -7.25 1.31
N ALA A 11 -18.95 -6.47 0.59
CA ALA A 11 -19.14 -5.06 0.86
C ALA A 11 -19.90 -4.85 2.19
N PRO A 12 -19.43 -3.96 3.10
CA PRO A 12 -20.17 -3.64 4.31
C PRO A 12 -21.56 -3.10 4.00
N LYS A 13 -22.56 -3.44 4.81
CA LYS A 13 -23.96 -3.00 4.62
C LYS A 13 -24.07 -1.47 4.43
N ALA A 14 -23.32 -0.70 5.19
CA ALA A 14 -23.29 0.76 5.09
C ALA A 14 -22.84 1.26 3.70
N LEU A 15 -21.92 0.54 3.04
CA LEU A 15 -21.48 0.87 1.68
C LEU A 15 -22.59 0.59 0.66
N ILE A 16 -23.26 -0.55 0.77
CA ILE A 16 -24.38 -0.92 -0.11
C ILE A 16 -25.52 0.10 0.01
N GLU A 17 -25.92 0.46 1.23
CA GLU A 17 -26.93 1.49 1.49
C GLU A 17 -26.55 2.85 0.89
N ARG A 18 -25.26 3.21 0.95
CA ARG A 18 -24.77 4.45 0.35
C ARG A 18 -24.81 4.40 -1.17
N ILE A 19 -24.41 3.29 -1.79
CA ILE A 19 -24.49 3.08 -3.24
C ILE A 19 -25.94 3.17 -3.71
N GLU A 20 -26.87 2.51 -3.02
CA GLU A 20 -28.30 2.57 -3.33
C GLU A 20 -28.81 4.01 -3.30
N LEU A 21 -28.49 4.77 -2.24
CA LEU A 21 -28.87 6.18 -2.11
C LEU A 21 -28.28 7.01 -3.26
N VAL A 22 -27.02 6.80 -3.62
CA VAL A 22 -26.38 7.50 -4.75
C VAL A 22 -27.10 7.18 -6.05
N VAL A 23 -27.35 5.91 -6.36
CA VAL A 23 -28.06 5.48 -7.59
C VAL A 23 -29.46 6.10 -7.67
N ARG A 24 -30.15 6.22 -6.54
CA ARG A 24 -31.46 6.90 -6.48
C ARG A 24 -31.38 8.39 -6.79
N LEU A 25 -30.40 9.09 -6.23
CA LEU A 25 -30.26 10.54 -6.37
C LEU A 25 -29.75 10.98 -7.75
N VAL A 26 -28.77 10.26 -8.31
CA VAL A 26 -28.08 10.64 -9.56
C VAL A 26 -29.01 10.74 -10.76
N ARG A 27 -30.12 9.98 -10.77
CA ARG A 27 -31.14 10.05 -11.81
C ARG A 27 -31.67 11.48 -12.00
N SER A 28 -31.91 12.21 -10.91
CA SER A 28 -32.41 13.60 -10.94
C SER A 28 -31.35 14.63 -11.34
N LYS A 29 -30.08 14.22 -11.39
CA LYS A 29 -28.92 15.08 -11.71
C LYS A 29 -28.43 14.90 -13.14
N GLY A 30 -29.14 14.11 -13.96
CA GLY A 30 -28.75 13.83 -15.34
C GLY A 30 -27.53 12.92 -15.46
N VAL A 31 -27.18 12.18 -14.41
CA VAL A 31 -26.03 11.28 -14.40
C VAL A 31 -26.53 9.83 -14.56
N GLY A 32 -26.04 9.15 -15.59
CA GLY A 32 -26.31 7.73 -15.84
C GLY A 32 -25.32 6.83 -15.09
N VAL A 33 -25.81 5.74 -14.50
CA VAL A 33 -24.97 4.70 -13.87
C VAL A 33 -25.21 3.38 -14.58
N TYR A 34 -24.11 2.73 -14.96
CA TYR A 34 -24.12 1.44 -15.63
C TYR A 34 -23.31 0.45 -14.80
N PHE A 35 -23.94 -0.68 -14.45
CA PHE A 35 -23.28 -1.83 -13.84
C PHE A 35 -23.20 -2.93 -14.88
N VAL A 36 -21.98 -3.40 -15.13
CA VAL A 36 -21.68 -4.49 -16.05
C VAL A 36 -21.11 -5.62 -15.19
N THR A 37 -21.75 -6.79 -15.27
CA THR A 37 -21.40 -7.97 -14.48
C THR A 37 -21.63 -9.23 -15.32
N GLN A 38 -20.89 -10.29 -15.02
CA GLN A 38 -21.07 -11.59 -15.64
C GLN A 38 -22.32 -12.31 -15.11
N ASN A 39 -22.62 -12.17 -13.81
CA ASN A 39 -23.78 -12.78 -13.18
C ASN A 39 -24.70 -11.69 -12.57
N PRO A 40 -25.99 -11.66 -12.92
CA PRO A 40 -26.95 -10.71 -12.34
C PRO A 40 -27.06 -10.82 -10.81
N LEU A 41 -26.83 -12.01 -10.23
CA LEU A 41 -26.90 -12.25 -8.79
C LEU A 41 -25.79 -11.55 -8.00
N ASP A 42 -24.77 -11.01 -8.67
CA ASP A 42 -23.68 -10.29 -8.02
C ASP A 42 -24.06 -8.86 -7.64
N ILE A 43 -25.19 -8.35 -8.14
CA ILE A 43 -25.71 -7.02 -7.81
C ILE A 43 -26.85 -7.17 -6.79
N PRO A 44 -26.80 -6.48 -5.64
CA PRO A 44 -27.87 -6.54 -4.65
C PRO A 44 -29.23 -6.09 -5.21
N ASP A 45 -30.31 -6.79 -4.82
CA ASP A 45 -31.68 -6.52 -5.28
C ASP A 45 -32.11 -5.06 -5.08
N ALA A 46 -31.71 -4.44 -3.97
CA ALA A 46 -32.02 -3.04 -3.67
C ALA A 46 -31.44 -2.08 -4.72
N VAL A 47 -30.24 -2.37 -5.23
CA VAL A 47 -29.60 -1.59 -6.30
C VAL A 47 -30.19 -1.98 -7.65
N LEU A 48 -30.40 -3.28 -7.92
CA LEU A 48 -31.06 -3.75 -9.13
C LEU A 48 -32.42 -3.07 -9.31
N ALA A 49 -33.24 -2.97 -8.27
CA ALA A 49 -34.56 -2.33 -8.34
C ALA A 49 -34.53 -0.86 -8.78
N GLN A 50 -33.41 -0.16 -8.62
CA GLN A 50 -33.25 1.23 -9.06
C GLN A 50 -32.85 1.36 -10.54
N LEU A 51 -32.40 0.26 -11.16
CA LEU A 51 -31.90 0.24 -12.52
C LEU A 51 -33.03 -0.11 -13.50
N GLY A 52 -33.54 0.89 -14.22
CA GLY A 52 -34.68 0.72 -15.12
C GLY A 52 -34.35 0.17 -16.51
N ASN A 53 -33.08 0.31 -16.96
CA ASN A 53 -32.63 -0.20 -18.25
C ASN A 53 -31.92 -1.53 -18.06
N ARG A 54 -32.23 -2.50 -18.92
CA ARG A 54 -31.66 -3.85 -18.90
C ARG A 54 -31.15 -4.25 -20.26
N VAL A 55 -29.93 -4.79 -20.28
CA VAL A 55 -29.31 -5.42 -21.44
C VAL A 55 -28.72 -6.73 -20.96
N GLN A 56 -29.30 -7.85 -21.38
CA GLN A 56 -28.90 -9.18 -20.98
C GLN A 56 -28.34 -9.92 -22.19
N HIS A 57 -27.08 -10.31 -22.12
CA HIS A 57 -26.46 -11.20 -23.09
C HIS A 57 -26.65 -12.66 -22.69
N ALA A 58 -26.19 -13.58 -23.52
CA ALA A 58 -26.29 -15.01 -23.28
C ALA A 58 -25.73 -15.41 -21.90
N LEU A 59 -26.52 -16.15 -21.12
CA LEU A 59 -26.04 -16.82 -19.91
C LEU A 59 -25.98 -18.32 -20.16
N ARG A 60 -24.87 -18.94 -19.80
CA ARG A 60 -24.69 -20.38 -19.92
C ARG A 60 -25.09 -21.05 -18.61
N ALA A 61 -26.21 -21.76 -18.62
CA ALA A 61 -26.73 -22.42 -17.43
C ALA A 61 -26.33 -23.90 -17.38
N PHE A 62 -25.20 -24.20 -16.73
CA PHE A 62 -24.75 -25.58 -16.52
C PHE A 62 -24.98 -26.06 -15.09
N THR A 63 -24.97 -25.15 -14.13
CA THR A 63 -25.15 -25.46 -12.70
C THR A 63 -26.50 -24.96 -12.17
N PRO A 64 -26.98 -25.47 -11.02
CA PRO A 64 -28.17 -24.93 -10.36
C PRO A 64 -28.06 -23.44 -10.01
N ARG A 65 -26.84 -22.96 -9.74
CA ARG A 65 -26.59 -21.52 -9.49
C ARG A 65 -26.84 -20.71 -10.76
N ASP A 66 -26.38 -21.20 -11.91
CA ASP A 66 -26.57 -20.51 -13.18
C ASP A 66 -28.03 -20.51 -13.62
N GLN A 67 -28.77 -21.60 -13.37
CA GLN A 67 -30.21 -21.66 -13.63
C GLN A 67 -30.98 -20.62 -12.80
N LYS A 68 -30.58 -20.41 -11.53
CA LYS A 68 -31.12 -19.33 -10.70
C LYS A 68 -30.77 -17.95 -11.28
N ALA A 69 -29.56 -17.77 -11.79
CA ALA A 69 -29.15 -16.53 -12.42
C ALA A 69 -29.98 -16.22 -13.69
N VAL A 70 -30.21 -17.23 -14.55
CA VAL A 70 -31.09 -17.11 -15.72
C VAL A 70 -32.51 -16.73 -15.31
N LYS A 71 -33.07 -17.42 -14.32
CA LYS A 71 -34.42 -17.14 -13.83
C LYS A 71 -34.54 -15.74 -13.24
N SER A 72 -33.59 -15.35 -12.40
CA SER A 72 -33.52 -14.01 -11.82
C SER A 72 -33.41 -12.93 -12.90
N ALA A 73 -32.53 -13.10 -13.89
CA ALA A 73 -32.44 -12.19 -15.02
C ALA A 73 -33.79 -12.05 -15.74
N ALA A 74 -34.45 -13.17 -16.06
CA ALA A 74 -35.73 -13.16 -16.75
C ALA A 74 -36.86 -12.47 -15.96
N GLU A 75 -36.91 -12.67 -14.63
CA GLU A 75 -37.92 -12.06 -13.75
C GLU A 75 -37.71 -10.56 -13.55
N THR A 76 -36.46 -10.07 -13.61
CA THR A 76 -36.16 -8.64 -13.49
C THR A 76 -36.45 -7.82 -14.75
N MET A 77 -36.76 -8.49 -15.86
CA MET A 77 -37.09 -7.88 -17.15
C MET A 77 -38.61 -7.82 -17.34
N ARG A 78 -39.08 -6.85 -18.14
CA ARG A 78 -40.51 -6.75 -18.43
C ARG A 78 -40.93 -7.89 -19.36
N GLN A 79 -41.93 -8.65 -18.92
CA GLN A 79 -42.41 -9.84 -19.63
C GLN A 79 -42.92 -9.52 -21.05
N ASN A 80 -42.68 -10.44 -21.97
CA ASN A 80 -43.14 -10.38 -23.35
C ASN A 80 -43.99 -11.63 -23.66
N PRO A 81 -45.30 -11.51 -23.93
CA PRO A 81 -46.16 -12.65 -24.22
C PRO A 81 -45.73 -13.48 -25.44
N ALA A 82 -44.97 -12.88 -26.37
CA ALA A 82 -44.51 -13.53 -27.59
C ALA A 82 -43.11 -14.19 -27.45
N LEU A 83 -42.47 -14.07 -26.29
CA LEU A 83 -41.09 -14.53 -26.07
C LEU A 83 -40.93 -15.11 -24.67
N ASP A 84 -40.52 -16.38 -24.58
CA ASP A 84 -40.02 -16.93 -23.31
C ASP A 84 -38.63 -16.34 -23.04
N ILE A 85 -38.57 -15.39 -22.10
CA ILE A 85 -37.34 -14.68 -21.73
C ILE A 85 -36.30 -15.63 -21.15
N ALA A 86 -36.71 -16.57 -20.28
CA ALA A 86 -35.77 -17.47 -19.61
C ALA A 86 -35.13 -18.44 -20.61
N GLN A 87 -35.94 -19.00 -21.51
CA GLN A 87 -35.44 -19.82 -22.61
C GLN A 87 -34.54 -18.99 -23.54
N ALA A 88 -35.00 -17.81 -23.97
CA ALA A 88 -34.27 -16.97 -24.91
C ALA A 88 -32.88 -16.59 -24.38
N ILE A 89 -32.72 -16.28 -23.09
CA ILE A 89 -31.41 -15.98 -22.47
C ILE A 89 -30.38 -17.10 -22.72
N THR A 90 -30.81 -18.36 -22.71
CA THR A 90 -29.91 -19.52 -22.91
C THR A 90 -29.55 -19.75 -24.38
N GLU A 91 -30.42 -19.31 -25.30
CA GLU A 91 -30.33 -19.52 -26.75
C GLU A 91 -29.68 -18.36 -27.51
N LEU A 92 -29.43 -17.22 -26.84
CA LEU A 92 -28.79 -16.06 -27.47
C LEU A 92 -27.43 -16.43 -28.08
N ALA A 93 -27.21 -15.98 -29.32
CA ALA A 93 -25.93 -16.10 -30.00
C ALA A 93 -25.00 -14.91 -29.71
N VAL A 94 -23.75 -15.00 -30.15
CA VAL A 94 -22.80 -13.88 -30.06
C VAL A 94 -23.34 -12.70 -30.89
N GLY A 95 -23.38 -11.52 -30.28
CA GLY A 95 -23.94 -10.32 -30.90
C GLY A 95 -25.45 -10.16 -30.72
N GLU A 96 -26.11 -11.07 -30.00
CA GLU A 96 -27.51 -10.92 -29.61
C GLU A 96 -27.65 -10.56 -28.13
N ALA A 97 -28.73 -9.85 -27.81
CA ALA A 97 -29.09 -9.51 -26.44
C ALA A 97 -30.62 -9.45 -26.28
N LEU A 98 -31.08 -9.65 -25.05
CA LEU A 98 -32.41 -9.21 -24.63
C LEU A 98 -32.31 -7.81 -24.04
N VAL A 99 -33.19 -6.92 -24.47
CA VAL A 99 -33.17 -5.52 -24.07
C VAL A 99 -34.53 -5.07 -23.58
N SER A 100 -34.54 -4.37 -22.45
CA SER A 100 -35.70 -3.65 -21.94
C SER A 100 -35.24 -2.25 -21.52
N PHE A 101 -35.63 -1.24 -22.29
CA PHE A 101 -35.31 0.15 -22.01
C PHE A 101 -36.53 0.93 -21.53
N LEU A 102 -36.30 1.98 -20.75
CA LEU A 102 -37.36 2.87 -20.30
C LEU A 102 -38.00 3.62 -21.49
N ASP A 103 -39.33 3.71 -21.48
CA ASP A 103 -40.11 4.53 -22.40
C ASP A 103 -40.01 6.03 -22.05
N ALA A 104 -40.62 6.89 -22.87
CA ALA A 104 -40.65 8.34 -22.62
C ALA A 104 -41.30 8.75 -21.29
N LYS A 105 -42.06 7.85 -20.66
CA LYS A 105 -42.68 8.05 -19.34
C LYS A 105 -41.86 7.40 -18.21
N GLY A 106 -40.67 6.86 -18.51
CA GLY A 106 -39.78 6.24 -17.55
C GLY A 106 -40.25 4.86 -17.08
N ARG A 107 -41.10 4.16 -17.84
CA ARG A 107 -41.54 2.79 -17.57
C ARG A 107 -40.74 1.80 -18.41
N PRO A 108 -40.29 0.66 -17.87
CA PRO A 108 -39.61 -0.36 -18.67
C PRO A 108 -40.48 -0.79 -19.87
N GLY A 109 -39.89 -0.80 -21.07
CA GLY A 109 -40.49 -1.29 -22.30
C GLY A 109 -40.57 -2.82 -22.31
N VAL A 110 -41.37 -3.40 -23.21
CA VAL A 110 -41.43 -4.86 -23.39
C VAL A 110 -40.02 -5.36 -23.73
N THR A 111 -39.62 -6.51 -23.19
CA THR A 111 -38.32 -7.09 -23.53
C THR A 111 -38.31 -7.62 -24.95
N GLU A 112 -37.32 -7.24 -25.73
CA GLU A 112 -37.13 -7.68 -27.11
C GLU A 112 -35.76 -8.34 -27.30
N ARG A 113 -35.72 -9.35 -28.18
CA ARG A 113 -34.46 -9.94 -28.66
C ARG A 113 -33.94 -9.07 -29.80
N VAL A 114 -32.71 -8.60 -29.68
CA VAL A 114 -32.10 -7.66 -30.62
C VAL A 114 -30.69 -8.11 -31.01
N PHE A 115 -30.24 -7.65 -32.17
CA PHE A 115 -28.83 -7.71 -32.56
C PHE A 115 -28.12 -6.44 -32.11
N VAL A 116 -26.97 -6.60 -31.45
CA VAL A 116 -26.11 -5.51 -31.00
C VAL A 116 -25.22 -5.10 -32.16
N LEU A 117 -25.41 -3.86 -32.62
CA LEU A 117 -24.51 -3.29 -33.61
C LEU A 117 -23.13 -3.06 -32.97
N PRO A 118 -22.04 -3.64 -33.51
CA PRO A 118 -20.71 -3.44 -32.95
C PRO A 118 -20.33 -1.96 -33.03
N PRO A 119 -19.55 -1.46 -32.06
CA PRO A 119 -19.11 -0.08 -32.09
C PRO A 119 -18.27 0.16 -33.35
N ARG A 120 -18.44 1.34 -33.96
CA ARG A 120 -17.59 1.78 -35.09
C ARG A 120 -16.19 2.22 -34.65
N SER A 121 -15.83 1.99 -33.38
CA SER A 121 -14.52 2.31 -32.84
C SER A 121 -13.51 1.21 -33.13
N GLN A 122 -12.24 1.57 -33.16
CA GLN A 122 -11.15 0.61 -33.21
C GLN A 122 -11.21 -0.30 -31.98
N ILE A 123 -11.33 -1.62 -32.22
CA ILE A 123 -11.13 -2.64 -31.20
C ILE A 123 -9.62 -2.86 -31.07
N GLY A 124 -9.10 -2.74 -29.85
CA GLY A 124 -7.68 -2.87 -29.55
C GLY A 124 -6.98 -1.54 -29.23
N PRO A 125 -5.74 -1.58 -28.70
CA PRO A 125 -5.01 -0.38 -28.36
C PRO A 125 -4.72 0.47 -29.61
N ILE A 126 -4.80 1.79 -29.45
CA ILE A 126 -4.31 2.72 -30.46
C ILE A 126 -2.80 2.55 -30.66
N THR A 127 -2.32 2.82 -31.87
CA THR A 127 -0.87 2.81 -32.14
C THR A 127 -0.15 3.88 -31.32
N ALA A 128 1.15 3.69 -31.07
CA ALA A 128 1.95 4.68 -30.35
C ALA A 128 1.90 6.06 -31.03
N ALA A 129 1.91 6.11 -32.36
CA ALA A 129 1.78 7.34 -33.13
C ALA A 129 0.42 8.03 -32.93
N GLN A 130 -0.68 7.28 -33.00
CA GLN A 130 -2.02 7.82 -32.72
C GLN A 130 -2.13 8.34 -31.29
N ARG A 131 -1.55 7.62 -30.32
CA ARG A 131 -1.51 8.05 -28.92
C ARG A 131 -0.78 9.37 -28.75
N GLN A 132 0.38 9.52 -29.39
CA GLN A 132 1.17 10.75 -29.34
C GLN A 132 0.37 11.94 -29.88
N ALA A 133 -0.30 11.76 -31.02
CA ALA A 133 -1.12 12.79 -31.64
C ALA A 133 -2.31 13.21 -30.76
N LEU A 134 -3.01 12.24 -30.15
CA LEU A 134 -4.12 12.51 -29.23
C LEU A 134 -3.68 13.24 -27.97
N ILE A 135 -2.52 12.88 -27.41
CA ILE A 135 -1.94 13.57 -26.25
C ILE A 135 -1.57 15.01 -26.62
N ALA A 136 -0.90 15.21 -27.76
CA ALA A 136 -0.52 16.54 -28.23
C ALA A 136 -1.72 17.45 -28.53
N GLY A 137 -2.84 16.87 -28.99
CA GLY A 137 -4.09 17.60 -29.26
C GLY A 137 -5.00 17.77 -28.04
N SER A 138 -4.62 17.28 -26.86
CA SER A 138 -5.43 17.36 -25.65
C SER A 138 -5.41 18.77 -25.06
N ILE A 139 -6.54 19.21 -24.48
CA ILE A 139 -6.65 20.50 -23.78
C ILE A 139 -5.68 20.59 -22.60
N VAL A 140 -5.31 19.43 -22.02
CA VAL A 140 -4.38 19.33 -20.90
C VAL A 140 -2.95 18.95 -21.33
N ALA A 141 -2.64 19.08 -22.62
CA ALA A 141 -1.28 18.92 -23.10
C ALA A 141 -0.34 19.93 -22.40
N GLY A 142 0.81 19.46 -21.93
CA GLY A 142 1.80 20.18 -21.15
C GLY A 142 1.65 20.07 -19.62
N VAL A 143 0.52 19.57 -19.12
CA VAL A 143 0.22 19.55 -17.67
C VAL A 143 0.62 18.23 -17.01
N TYR A 144 0.37 17.09 -17.68
CA TYR A 144 0.46 15.75 -17.07
C TYR A 144 1.54 14.85 -17.69
N GLU A 145 2.38 15.37 -18.59
CA GLU A 145 3.43 14.60 -19.25
C GLU A 145 4.62 14.31 -18.35
N LYS A 146 4.87 15.19 -17.37
CA LYS A 146 5.96 15.00 -16.42
C LYS A 146 5.52 13.99 -15.36
N ALA A 147 6.00 12.76 -15.50
CA ALA A 147 5.92 11.77 -14.44
C ALA A 147 6.61 12.33 -13.19
N VAL A 148 5.84 12.51 -12.12
CA VAL A 148 6.39 12.90 -10.82
C VAL A 148 6.56 11.63 -10.02
N ASP A 149 7.79 11.14 -9.95
CA ASP A 149 8.16 10.10 -9.00
C ASP A 149 8.45 10.77 -7.64
N ARG A 150 7.68 10.41 -6.62
CA ARG A 150 7.79 11.01 -5.29
C ARG A 150 8.74 10.14 -4.48
N ALA A 151 9.68 10.76 -3.78
CA ALA A 151 10.53 10.06 -2.82
C ALA A 151 9.66 9.24 -1.86
N SER A 152 9.84 7.93 -1.88
CA SER A 152 9.03 7.02 -1.09
C SER A 152 9.42 7.09 0.40
N ALA A 153 8.47 6.81 1.29
CA ALA A 153 8.76 6.72 2.72
C ALA A 153 9.85 5.67 3.01
N HIS A 154 9.92 4.61 2.21
CA HIS A 154 10.95 3.57 2.30
C HIS A 154 12.35 4.11 1.98
N GLU A 155 12.51 4.89 0.90
CA GLU A 155 13.79 5.51 0.54
C GLU A 155 14.23 6.53 1.60
N ALA A 156 13.31 7.32 2.13
CA ALA A 156 13.61 8.26 3.20
C ALA A 156 14.08 7.57 4.49
N ILE A 157 13.45 6.44 4.86
CA ILE A 157 13.85 5.64 6.02
C ILE A 157 15.20 4.97 5.77
N LYS A 158 15.40 4.36 4.59
CA LYS A 158 16.65 3.71 4.23
C LYS A 158 17.82 4.68 4.25
N ALA A 159 17.68 5.85 3.62
CA ALA A 159 18.71 6.89 3.63
C ALA A 159 19.04 7.37 5.05
N ARG A 160 18.04 7.46 5.93
CA ARG A 160 18.25 7.82 7.34
C ARG A 160 19.00 6.74 8.12
N VAL A 161 18.68 5.47 7.88
CA VAL A 161 19.39 4.33 8.50
C VAL A 161 20.84 4.27 8.02
N GLU A 162 21.07 4.42 6.71
CA GLU A 162 22.41 4.43 6.12
C GLU A 162 23.27 5.59 6.63
N ALA A 163 22.71 6.80 6.75
CA ALA A 163 23.39 7.95 7.35
C ALA A 163 23.76 7.70 8.83
N THR A 164 22.84 7.10 9.60
CA THR A 164 23.09 6.78 11.02
C THR A 164 24.19 5.73 11.17
N MET A 165 24.22 4.71 10.30
CA MET A 165 25.27 3.69 10.32
C MET A 165 26.63 4.23 9.89
N ALA A 166 26.68 5.16 8.94
CA ALA A 166 27.91 5.82 8.50
C ALA A 166 28.53 6.67 9.62
N ASP A 167 27.71 7.43 10.35
CA ASP A 167 28.14 8.22 11.51
C ASP A 167 28.65 7.33 12.65
N GLU A 168 28.01 6.17 12.88
CA GLU A 168 28.45 5.18 13.86
C GLU A 168 29.81 4.55 13.50
N THR A 169 30.06 4.28 12.22
CA THR A 169 31.37 3.78 11.77
C THR A 169 32.46 4.82 11.89
N ALA A 170 32.19 6.08 11.54
CA ALA A 170 33.15 7.17 11.67
C ALA A 170 33.50 7.44 13.15
N ALA A 171 32.52 7.41 14.05
CA ALA A 171 32.74 7.57 15.49
C ALA A 171 33.56 6.41 16.09
N LYS A 172 33.32 5.17 15.64
CA LYS A 172 34.10 3.99 16.08
C LYS A 172 35.54 4.03 15.57
N GLU A 173 35.78 4.47 14.34
CA GLU A 173 37.12 4.62 13.77
C GLU A 173 37.90 5.75 14.46
N GLN A 174 37.26 6.88 14.76
CA GLN A 174 37.87 7.96 15.53
C GLN A 174 38.21 7.51 16.96
N ALA A 175 37.30 6.82 17.66
CA ALA A 175 37.57 6.26 18.97
C ALA A 175 38.70 5.21 18.95
N ALA A 176 38.77 4.37 17.92
CA ALA A 176 39.83 3.40 17.74
C ALA A 176 41.18 4.06 17.44
N SER A 177 41.20 5.17 16.70
CA SER A 177 42.41 5.95 16.43
C SER A 177 42.95 6.60 17.70
N MET A 178 42.08 7.22 18.51
CA MET A 178 42.45 7.84 19.79
C MET A 178 42.93 6.81 20.81
N ALA A 179 42.33 5.61 20.84
CA ALA A 179 42.77 4.50 21.68
C ALA A 179 44.14 3.94 21.27
N ARG A 180 44.48 3.95 19.97
CA ARG A 180 45.82 3.58 19.49
C ARG A 180 46.86 4.63 19.85
N THR A 181 46.57 5.91 19.68
CA THR A 181 47.47 7.01 20.06
C THR A 181 47.74 7.05 21.58
N ALA A 182 46.73 6.76 22.40
CA ALA A 182 46.90 6.66 23.86
C ALA A 182 47.73 5.43 24.28
N LYS A 183 47.65 4.33 23.53
CA LYS A 183 48.44 3.12 23.79
C LYS A 183 49.90 3.28 23.38
N ASP A 184 50.17 4.01 22.29
CA ASP A 184 51.53 4.30 21.84
C ASP A 184 52.24 5.31 22.77
N GLN A 185 51.52 6.27 23.35
CA GLN A 185 52.05 7.18 24.38
C GLN A 185 52.30 6.50 25.73
N ALA A 186 51.53 5.47 26.09
CA ALA A 186 51.77 4.68 27.30
C ALA A 186 52.92 3.66 27.13
N GLY A 187 53.27 3.28 25.90
CA GLY A 187 54.42 2.43 25.59
C GLY A 187 55.76 3.17 25.56
N ALA A 188 55.75 4.49 25.33
CA ALA A 188 56.95 5.32 25.30
C ALA A 188 57.37 5.88 26.69
N ALA A 189 56.58 5.64 27.74
CA ALA A 189 56.86 6.07 29.12
C ALA A 189 57.28 4.90 30.04
N ALA A 190 57.75 3.79 29.46
CA ALA A 190 58.29 2.64 30.20
C ALA A 190 59.79 2.42 29.98
N ASP A 191 60.46 3.31 29.23
CA ASP A 191 61.88 3.17 28.90
C ASP A 191 62.62 4.51 28.88
N ASP A 192 62.23 5.45 29.76
CA ASP A 192 63.12 6.50 30.25
C ASP A 192 62.43 7.16 31.46
N ASP A 193 63.00 6.99 32.65
CA ASP A 193 63.19 8.05 33.66
C ASP A 193 63.56 7.39 34.99
N GLY A 194 64.82 6.93 35.05
CA GLY A 194 65.53 6.74 36.30
C GLY A 194 65.88 8.11 36.88
N GLY A 195 64.92 8.76 37.52
CA GLY A 195 65.18 10.05 38.16
C GLY A 195 63.98 10.56 38.94
N LEU A 196 64.22 11.09 40.12
CA LEU A 196 63.30 11.94 40.91
C LEU A 196 62.11 11.30 41.64
N LEU A 197 61.51 10.17 41.22
CA LEU A 197 60.48 9.50 42.06
C LEU A 197 61.03 8.36 42.95
N GLY A 198 62.33 8.05 42.85
CA GLY A 198 63.03 7.12 43.75
C GLY A 198 63.63 7.77 45.00
N SER A 199 63.71 9.10 45.03
CA SER A 199 64.40 9.85 46.11
C SER A 199 63.50 10.27 47.27
N LEU A 200 62.17 10.12 47.15
CA LEU A 200 61.21 10.50 48.20
C LEU A 200 60.51 9.29 48.83
N GLY A 201 60.63 8.09 48.23
CA GLY A 201 60.14 6.82 48.79
C GLY A 201 61.14 6.09 49.70
N GLY A 202 62.37 6.61 49.85
CA GLY A 202 63.46 5.96 50.59
C GLY A 202 63.64 6.40 52.05
N LEU A 203 62.81 7.31 52.58
CA LEU A 203 62.98 7.87 53.93
C LEU A 203 61.88 7.50 54.93
N LEU A 204 60.90 6.66 54.55
CA LEU A 204 59.88 6.15 55.47
C LEU A 204 59.57 4.67 55.22
N GLY A 205 60.38 3.82 55.86
CA GLY A 205 59.93 2.53 56.40
C GLY A 205 59.74 1.36 55.41
N GLY A 206 60.71 0.44 55.39
CA GLY A 206 60.59 -0.85 54.74
C GLY A 206 59.71 -1.87 55.49
N GLY A 207 59.20 -2.87 54.75
CA GLY A 207 58.53 -4.04 55.31
C GLY A 207 57.85 -4.93 54.25
N LYS A 208 58.22 -6.21 54.20
CA LYS A 208 57.79 -7.27 53.25
C LYS A 208 56.28 -7.60 53.30
N SER A 209 55.80 -8.14 52.17
CA SER A 209 54.69 -9.10 51.99
C SER A 209 53.30 -8.54 51.69
N GLY A 210 52.67 -9.09 50.64
CA GLY A 210 51.21 -9.12 50.50
C GLY A 210 50.64 -8.47 49.25
N ARG A 211 50.35 -9.31 48.26
CA ARG A 211 49.49 -9.08 47.09
C ARG A 211 48.21 -8.30 47.45
N ARG A 212 48.18 -6.99 47.21
CA ARG A 212 46.95 -6.16 47.12
C ARG A 212 47.13 -5.07 46.07
N MET A 213 46.28 -5.12 45.05
CA MET A 213 46.13 -4.09 44.01
C MET A 213 45.88 -2.74 44.68
N SER A 214 46.60 -1.69 44.29
CA SER A 214 46.42 -0.36 44.88
C SER A 214 45.06 0.22 44.49
N ALA A 215 44.44 0.99 45.39
CA ALA A 215 43.13 1.62 45.16
C ALA A 215 43.12 2.55 43.93
N GLY A 216 44.27 3.10 43.53
CA GLY A 216 44.41 3.92 42.32
C GLY A 216 44.25 3.13 41.03
N GLU A 217 44.74 1.90 40.98
CA GLU A 217 44.62 1.02 39.81
C GLU A 217 43.19 0.50 39.61
N GLN A 218 42.45 0.34 40.72
CA GLN A 218 41.01 0.01 40.70
C GLN A 218 40.15 1.18 40.27
N LEU A 219 40.50 2.42 40.63
CA LEU A 219 39.78 3.62 40.19
C LEU A 219 39.98 3.90 38.70
N PHE A 220 41.19 3.70 38.18
CA PHE A 220 41.48 3.90 36.76
C PHE A 220 40.78 2.86 35.87
N LYS A 221 40.79 1.58 36.28
CA LYS A 221 40.11 0.49 35.57
C LYS A 221 38.58 0.60 35.64
N SER A 222 38.03 1.19 36.71
CA SER A 222 36.59 1.41 36.88
C SER A 222 36.08 2.65 36.13
N ALA A 223 36.90 3.70 35.99
CA ALA A 223 36.57 4.84 35.15
C ALA A 223 36.53 4.46 33.66
N ALA A 224 37.46 3.61 33.21
CA ALA A 224 37.49 3.11 31.84
C ALA A 224 36.29 2.19 31.49
N SER A 225 35.79 1.38 32.44
CA SER A 225 34.62 0.52 32.23
C SER A 225 33.29 1.28 32.35
N ALA A 226 33.23 2.33 33.16
CA ALA A 226 32.04 3.19 33.30
C ALA A 226 31.75 3.97 32.01
N ILE A 227 32.78 4.58 31.41
CA ILE A 227 32.67 5.36 30.17
C ILE A 227 32.21 4.48 28.99
N GLY A 228 32.58 3.20 28.96
CA GLY A 228 32.10 2.26 27.94
C GLY A 228 30.64 1.82 28.09
N SER A 229 30.12 1.76 29.32
CA SER A 229 28.78 1.23 29.60
C SER A 229 27.65 2.25 29.51
N GLU A 230 27.93 3.54 29.74
CA GLU A 230 26.93 4.62 29.64
C GLU A 230 26.67 5.04 28.19
N VAL A 231 27.72 5.11 27.36
CA VAL A 231 27.60 5.42 25.93
C VAL A 231 26.81 4.32 25.20
N GLY A 232 27.07 3.05 25.52
CA GLY A 232 26.34 1.92 24.91
C GLY A 232 24.84 1.87 25.25
N ARG A 233 24.45 2.26 26.47
CA ARG A 233 23.04 2.23 26.91
C ARG A 233 22.21 3.40 26.36
N GLN A 234 22.83 4.56 26.11
CA GLN A 234 22.15 5.70 25.50
C GLN A 234 21.87 5.48 24.01
N ILE A 235 22.79 4.83 23.29
CA ILE A 235 22.66 4.50 21.85
C ILE A 235 21.54 3.47 21.62
N ILE A 236 21.49 2.40 22.41
CA ILE A 236 20.46 1.35 22.29
C ILE A 236 19.04 1.91 22.51
N ARG A 237 18.88 2.85 23.44
CA ARG A 237 17.57 3.45 23.74
C ARG A 237 17.14 4.49 22.68
N GLY A 238 18.10 5.19 22.05
CA GLY A 238 17.83 6.11 20.93
C GLY A 238 17.35 5.39 19.66
N VAL A 239 17.97 4.25 19.32
CA VAL A 239 17.64 3.47 18.12
C VAL A 239 16.31 2.71 18.27
N LEU A 240 16.04 2.12 19.45
CA LEU A 240 14.77 1.41 19.71
C LEU A 240 13.57 2.37 19.91
N GLY A 241 13.81 3.57 20.47
CA GLY A 241 12.76 4.58 20.64
C GLY A 241 12.30 5.22 19.33
N GLY A 242 13.21 5.37 18.35
CA GLY A 242 12.92 5.97 17.05
C GLY A 242 12.15 5.04 16.09
N ILE A 243 12.28 3.72 16.25
CA ILE A 243 11.65 2.72 15.36
C ILE A 243 10.28 2.25 15.88
N PHE A 244 10.00 2.35 17.19
CA PHE A 244 8.81 1.69 17.80
C PHE A 244 7.80 2.57 18.55
N GLY A 245 7.84 3.92 18.49
CA GLY A 245 6.71 4.64 19.11
C GLY A 245 6.67 6.15 19.05
N SER A 246 5.80 6.67 18.18
CA SER A 246 4.94 7.81 18.54
C SER A 246 3.50 7.55 18.06
N LYS A 247 2.81 6.67 18.77
CA LYS A 247 1.34 6.56 18.72
C LYS A 247 0.81 6.93 20.11
N ARG A 248 0.50 8.22 20.30
CA ARG A 248 -0.39 8.76 21.34
C ARG A 248 -1.21 9.85 20.63
N ARG A 249 -2.46 9.52 20.33
CA ARG A 249 -3.68 9.82 21.09
C ARG A 249 -4.19 11.20 20.73
#